data_AF-A0A969EJD3-F1
#
_entry.id   AF-A0A969EJD3-F1
#
_cell.length_a   1.000
_cell.length_b   1.000
_cell.length_c   1.000
_cell.angle_alpha   90.00
_cell.angle_beta   90.00
_cell.angle_gamma   90.00
#
_symmetry.space_group_name_H-M   'P 1'
#
loop_
_entity.id
_entity.type
_entity.pdbx_description
1 polymer ?
#
loop_
_entity_poly.entity_id
_entity_poly.type
_entity_poly.pdbx_seq_one_letter_code
_entity_poly.pdbx_strand_id
1 'polypeptide(L)' 'MFYEKAFFDLKKESNVVLIGIVKNENGKHKLFKNPEESMKIESGDYLILLMDNKGQNRLKRMFHIEEGVN' A
#
# COMPACT_ATOMS: atom_id res chain seq x y z
N MET A 1 -5.06 6.33 -7.90
CA MET A 1 -3.88 5.68 -8.55
C MET A 1 -4.24 4.23 -8.83
N PHE A 2 -3.78 3.59 -9.91
CA PHE A 2 -4.02 2.15 -10.14
C PHE A 2 -3.13 1.29 -9.25
N TYR A 3 -3.67 0.16 -8.78
CA TYR A 3 -2.99 -0.76 -7.88
C TYR A 3 -1.70 -1.32 -8.50
N GLU A 4 -1.75 -1.72 -9.77
CA GLU A 4 -0.60 -2.27 -10.50
C GLU A 4 0.57 -1.26 -10.55
N LYS A 5 0.29 -0.01 -10.89
CA LYS A 5 1.31 1.05 -10.90
C LYS A 5 1.94 1.22 -9.52
N ALA A 6 1.14 1.24 -8.47
CA ALA A 6 1.62 1.35 -7.10
C ALA A 6 2.49 0.14 -6.71
N PHE A 7 2.09 -1.07 -7.11
CA PHE A 7 2.86 -2.28 -6.89
C PHE A 7 4.26 -2.19 -7.52
N PHE A 8 4.34 -1.82 -8.80
CA PHE A 8 5.61 -1.70 -9.51
C PHE A 8 6.52 -0.60 -8.93
N ASP A 9 5.96 0.58 -8.65
CA ASP A 9 6.72 1.69 -8.09
C ASP A 9 7.30 1.32 -6.71
N LEU A 10 6.49 0.73 -5.83
CA LEU A 10 6.94 0.29 -4.50
C LEU A 10 8.02 -0.79 -4.59
N LYS A 11 7.84 -1.76 -5.49
CA LYS A 11 8.82 -2.84 -5.67
C LYS A 11 10.15 -2.30 -6.19
N LYS A 12 10.12 -1.40 -7.16
CA LYS A 12 11.31 -0.83 -7.80
C LYS A 12 12.08 0.10 -6.87
N GLU A 13 11.39 1.04 -6.23
CA GLU A 13 12.05 2.10 -5.46
C GLU A 13 12.44 1.64 -4.04
N SER A 14 11.63 0.76 -3.45
CA SER A 14 11.72 0.42 -2.02
C SER A 14 11.84 -1.07 -1.71
N ASN A 15 11.87 -1.96 -2.71
CA ASN A 15 11.83 -3.42 -2.55
C ASN A 15 10.69 -3.92 -1.65
N VAL A 16 9.60 -3.16 -1.62
CA VAL A 16 8.39 -3.48 -0.87
C VAL A 16 7.44 -4.25 -1.76
N VAL A 17 6.76 -5.25 -1.20
CA VAL A 17 5.74 -6.03 -1.89
C VAL A 17 4.38 -5.58 -1.41
N LEU A 18 3.56 -5.05 -2.32
CA LEU A 18 2.16 -4.73 -2.05
C LEU A 18 1.31 -6.01 -2.22
N ILE A 19 0.71 -6.48 -1.12
CA ILE A 19 -0.01 -7.76 -1.04
C ILE A 19 -1.51 -7.59 -1.29
N GLY A 20 -2.06 -6.45 -0.87
CA GLY A 20 -3.47 -6.18 -1.04
C GLY A 20 -3.88 -4.80 -0.60
N ILE A 21 -5.18 -4.56 -0.74
CA ILE A 21 -5.84 -3.31 -0.37
C ILE A 21 -7.08 -3.63 0.45
N VAL A 22 -7.30 -2.85 1.49
CA VAL A 22 -8.53 -2.87 2.28
C VAL A 22 -9.32 -1.63 1.91
N LYS A 23 -10.51 -1.84 1.36
CA LYS A 23 -11.46 -0.77 1.04
C LYS A 23 -12.59 -0.75 2.06
N ASN A 24 -13.18 0.43 2.27
CA ASN A 24 -14.42 0.55 3.02
C ASN A 24 -15.61 0.43 2.06
N GLU A 25 -16.33 -0.69 2.14
CA GLU A 25 -17.59 -0.90 1.43
C GLU A 25 -18.74 -0.82 2.43
N ASN A 26 -19.53 0.26 2.38
CA ASN A 26 -20.72 0.47 3.21
C ASN A 26 -20.47 0.33 4.73
N GLY A 27 -19.37 0.91 5.22
CA GLY A 27 -18.99 0.86 6.63
C GLY A 27 -18.29 -0.44 7.04
N LYS A 28 -18.04 -1.36 6.11
CA LYS A 28 -17.31 -2.60 6.36
C LYS A 28 -15.98 -2.58 5.62
N HIS A 29 -14.90 -2.84 6.34
CA HIS A 29 -13.59 -3.03 5.74
C HIS A 29 -13.52 -4.40 5.05
N LYS A 30 -13.21 -4.39 3.75
CA LYS A 30 -13.05 -5.59 2.94
C LYS A 30 -11.66 -5.65 2.36
N LEU A 31 -10.99 -6.77 2.60
CA LEU A 31 -9.66 -7.05 2.08
C LEU A 31 -9.74 -7.70 0.69
N PHE A 32 -9.05 -7.09 -0.26
CA PHE A 32 -8.76 -7.66 -1.57
C PHE A 32 -7.30 -8.09 -1.60
N LYS A 33 -7.07 -9.40 -1.61
CA LYS A 33 -5.73 -10.00 -1.76
C LYS A 33 -5.46 -10.15 -3.24
N ASN A 34 -4.31 -9.66 -3.71
CA ASN A 34 -3.96 -9.64 -5.14
C ASN A 34 -5.12 -9.14 -6.03
N PRO A 35 -5.59 -7.89 -5.83
CA PRO A 35 -6.67 -7.30 -6.61
C PRO A 35 -6.30 -7.20 -8.09
N GLU A 36 -7.33 -7.06 -8.93
CA GLU A 36 -7.14 -6.80 -10.36
C GLU A 36 -6.29 -5.55 -10.61
N GLU A 37 -5.51 -5.56 -11.69
CA GLU A 37 -4.60 -4.48 -12.08
C GLU A 37 -5.32 -3.12 -12.20
N SER A 38 -6.58 -3.16 -12.64
CA SER A 38 -7.46 -2.00 -12.85
C SER A 38 -8.00 -1.39 -11.56
N MET A 39 -7.80 -2.03 -10.40
CA MET A 39 -8.32 -1.53 -9.13
C MET A 39 -7.71 -0.17 -8.78
N LYS A 40 -8.55 0.80 -8.44
CA LYS A 40 -8.12 2.13 -8.02
C LYS A 40 -7.91 2.19 -6.51
N ILE A 41 -6.73 2.64 -6.13
CA ILE A 41 -6.41 3.11 -4.78
C ILE A 41 -6.98 4.53 -4.65
N GLU A 42 -7.80 4.72 -3.61
CA GLU A 42 -8.53 5.93 -3.27
C GLU A 42 -8.12 6.41 -1.86
N SER A 43 -8.47 7.65 -1.54
CA SER A 43 -8.19 8.20 -0.20
C SER A 43 -9.02 7.45 0.85
N GLY A 44 -8.39 7.08 1.96
CA GLY A 44 -9.01 6.29 3.02
C GLY A 44 -8.90 4.78 2.85
N ASP A 45 -8.37 4.30 1.73
CA ASP A 45 -8.00 2.90 1.58
C ASP A 45 -6.73 2.58 2.40
N TYR A 46 -6.66 1.35 2.91
CA TYR A 46 -5.44 0.84 3.54
C TYR A 46 -4.72 -0.11 2.60
N LEU A 47 -3.39 -0.02 2.55
CA LEU A 47 -2.55 -0.93 1.78
C LEU A 47 -1.85 -1.91 2.71
N ILE A 48 -1.81 -3.18 2.32
CA ILE A 48 -1.06 -4.21 3.04
C ILE A 48 0.26 -4.42 2.33
N LEU A 49 1.35 -4.12 3.03
CA LEU A 49 2.69 -4.16 2.51
C LEU A 49 3.53 -5.18 3.28
N LEU A 50 4.37 -5.93 2.57
CA LEU A 50 5.45 -6.74 3.13
C LEU A 50 6.78 -6.13 2.76
N MET A 51 7.61 -5.91 3.77
CA MET A 51 8.92 -5.29 3.61
C MET A 51 9.87 -5.71 4.73
N ASP A 52 11.16 -5.55 4.48
CA ASP A 52 12.17 -5.59 5.53
C ASP A 52 12.35 -4.20 6.17
N ASN A 53 13.18 -4.13 7.22
CA ASN A 53 13.46 -2.88 7.92
C ASN A 53 14.09 -1.81 6.98
N LYS A 54 14.87 -2.22 5.97
CA LYS A 54 15.45 -1.29 4.99
C LYS A 54 14.37 -0.67 4.09
N GLY A 55 13.41 -1.47 3.62
CA GLY A 55 12.26 -1.02 2.84
C GLY A 55 11.40 -0.04 3.63
N GLN A 56 11.13 -0.32 4.90
CA GLN A 56 10.43 0.59 5.80
C GLN A 56 11.13 1.96 5.89
N ASN A 57 12.45 1.98 6.12
CA ASN A 57 13.22 3.22 6.20
C ASN A 57 13.28 4.01 4.88
N ARG A 58 13.15 3.34 3.73
CA ARG A 58 13.02 4.01 2.42
C ARG A 58 11.63 4.62 2.25
N LEU A 59 10.58 3.86 2.58
CA LEU A 59 9.19 4.34 2.54
C LEU A 59 8.98 5.56 3.44
N LYS A 60 9.47 5.53 4.69
CA LYS A 60 9.39 6.67 5.62
C LYS A 60 10.01 7.93 5.02
N ARG A 61 11.17 7.81 4.38
CA ARG A 61 11.84 8.94 3.70
C ARG A 61 11.09 9.42 2.45
N MET A 62 10.58 8.50 1.62
CA MET A 62 9.91 8.84 0.37
C MET A 62 8.57 9.55 0.61
N PHE A 63 7.80 9.05 1.56
CA PHE A 63 6.44 9.53 1.79
C PHE A 63 6.34 10.46 3.01
N HIS A 64 7.46 10.77 3.66
CA HIS A 64 7.52 11.55 4.91
C HIS A 64 6.53 11.03 5.96
N ILE A 65 6.29 9.71 5.96
CA ILE A 65 5.35 9.06 6.86
C ILE A 65 6.15 8.66 8.10
N GLU A 66 5.95 9.38 9.19
CA GLU A 66 6.14 8.82 10.53
C GLU A 66 4.92 7.95 10.81
N GLU A 67 5.11 6.72 11.30
CA GLU A 67 3.96 5.90 11.71
C GLU A 67 3.08 6.70 12.70
N GLY A 68 1.78 6.85 12.42
CA GLY A 68 0.80 7.17 13.47
C GLY A 68 0.62 5.93 14.35
N VAL A 69 0.49 5.99 15.68
CA VAL A 69 -0.05 7.03 16.57
C VAL A 69 0.77 6.96 17.88
N ASN A 70 1.20 8.10 18.43
CA ASN A 70 1.44 8.25 19.87
C ASN A 70 0.22 8.92 20.48
#